data_AF-A0A9W6UBG2-F1
#
_entry.id   AF-A0A9W6UBG2-F1
#
_cell.length_a   1.000
_cell.length_b   1.000
_cell.length_c   1.000
_cell.angle_alpha   90.00
_cell.angle_beta   90.00
_cell.angle_gamma   90.00
#
_symmetry.space_group_name_H-M   'P 1'
#
loop_
_entity.id
_entity.type
_entity.pdbx_description
1 polymer ?
#
loop_
_entity_poly.entity_id
_entity_poly.type
_entity_poly.pdbx_seq_one_letter_code
_entity_poly.pdbx_strand_id
1 'polypeptide(L)'
;MMMKREIAEMAHDNWYLDSGASSHITNQIKDYAEFTPLNAGIRVGGNHYLSVEGIGTVKKELRTRHDRRTITLRGVRYSPELQCSLYSLRRQLNHSVPLCERVKVHIDESEYADVVLQSGTAKAHVDETKLYCLELESPRESAMVALSALPTQVSNLDLCHMRLGHLGKNALNALSSFDQWPLTHKNLRISENCNCETCVRGKLTRHSFKSRHPTSREYLVGEKVHVDPWGPYTQPSFGGKRYFVVFVDDASRFVTVYLLEHSSEVYEKFEAYYERVKTQLHVRMKGLRSDNPKEFQHLQNTCESKYGMEFGRSVKHTPEQNGAAERMIRTITEKMRCMLLHFDLPEPMWGEAALTATYIHKKSQYFAEFC
;
A
#
# COMPACT_ATOMS: atom_id res chain seq x y z
N MET A 1 -3.93 -18.60 -0.35
CA MET A 1 -4.44 -17.52 -1.22
C MET A 1 -3.47 -17.18 -2.38
N MET A 2 -2.58 -18.10 -2.78
CA MET A 2 -1.60 -17.89 -3.86
C MET A 2 -2.13 -18.33 -5.24
N MET A 3 -3.08 -19.26 -5.29
CA MET A 3 -3.55 -19.87 -6.54
C MET A 3 -4.35 -18.95 -7.48
N LYS A 4 -4.87 -17.81 -6.98
CA LYS A 4 -5.63 -16.85 -7.81
C LYS A 4 -4.75 -15.82 -8.52
N ARG A 5 -3.49 -15.64 -8.08
CA ARG A 5 -2.57 -14.66 -8.68
C ARG A 5 -1.85 -15.23 -9.90
N GLU A 6 -1.49 -16.52 -9.88
CA GLU A 6 -0.76 -17.14 -10.99
C GLU A 6 -1.61 -17.34 -12.26
N ILE A 7 -2.95 -17.41 -12.14
CA ILE A 7 -3.84 -17.53 -13.32
C ILE A 7 -3.99 -16.18 -14.05
N ALA A 8 -3.74 -15.04 -13.38
CA ALA A 8 -3.85 -13.72 -13.99
C ALA A 8 -2.67 -13.37 -14.92
N GLU A 9 -1.52 -14.06 -14.79
CA GLU A 9 -0.31 -13.80 -15.60
C GLU A 9 -0.30 -14.51 -16.96
N MET A 10 -1.29 -15.37 -17.25
CA MET A 10 -1.43 -16.04 -18.56
C MET A 10 -2.66 -15.59 -19.36
N ALA A 11 -3.19 -14.39 -19.08
CA ALA A 11 -4.25 -13.81 -19.89
C ALA A 11 -3.67 -13.39 -21.26
N HIS A 12 -3.70 -14.32 -22.22
CA HIS A 12 -3.31 -14.04 -23.59
C HIS A 12 -4.06 -12.80 -24.11
N ASP A 13 -3.34 -11.85 -24.71
CA ASP A 13 -3.87 -10.63 -25.36
C ASP A 13 -4.74 -10.94 -26.61
N ASN A 14 -5.21 -12.17 -26.72
CA ASN A 14 -5.89 -12.75 -27.87
C ASN A 14 -7.37 -12.40 -27.86
N TRP A 15 -7.86 -11.97 -29.03
CA TRP A 15 -9.27 -11.70 -29.28
C TRP A 15 -9.87 -12.78 -30.17
N TYR A 16 -10.81 -13.54 -29.65
CA TYR A 16 -11.45 -14.64 -30.38
C TYR A 16 -12.71 -14.18 -31.10
N LEU A 17 -12.84 -14.54 -32.38
CA LEU A 17 -14.05 -14.28 -33.14
C LEU A 17 -15.18 -15.18 -32.62
N ASP A 18 -16.22 -14.56 -32.08
CA ASP A 18 -17.36 -15.27 -31.51
C ASP A 18 -18.68 -14.78 -32.13
N SER A 19 -19.40 -15.71 -32.76
CA SER A 19 -20.74 -15.48 -33.30
C SER A 19 -21.83 -15.58 -32.22
N GLY A 20 -21.57 -16.31 -31.14
CA GLY A 20 -22.46 -16.46 -29.98
C GLY A 20 -22.42 -15.26 -29.03
N ALA A 21 -21.33 -14.49 -29.02
CA ALA A 21 -21.24 -13.28 -28.23
C ALA A 21 -22.20 -12.18 -28.74
N SER A 22 -22.98 -11.60 -27.83
CA SER A 22 -23.87 -10.47 -28.13
C SER A 22 -23.17 -9.11 -28.09
N SER A 23 -21.96 -9.04 -27.51
CA SER A 23 -21.17 -7.82 -27.37
C SER A 23 -19.69 -8.17 -27.27
N HIS A 24 -18.82 -7.22 -27.59
CA HIS A 24 -17.40 -7.37 -27.31
C HIS A 24 -17.18 -7.42 -25.79
N ILE A 25 -16.36 -8.35 -25.32
CA ILE A 25 -16.04 -8.49 -23.90
C ILE A 25 -14.54 -8.70 -23.77
N THR A 26 -13.90 -8.03 -22.82
CA THR A 26 -12.47 -8.21 -22.56
C THR A 26 -12.18 -8.15 -21.06
N ASN A 27 -11.13 -8.86 -20.65
CA ASN A 27 -10.52 -8.78 -19.33
C ASN A 27 -9.34 -7.78 -19.28
N GLN A 28 -9.02 -7.14 -20.41
CA GLN A 28 -7.89 -6.22 -20.52
C GLN A 28 -8.33 -4.77 -20.30
N ILE A 29 -8.29 -4.31 -19.04
CA ILE A 29 -8.68 -2.93 -18.71
C ILE A 29 -7.76 -1.89 -19.39
N LYS A 30 -6.49 -2.25 -19.62
CA LYS A 30 -5.47 -1.40 -20.26
C LYS A 30 -5.82 -0.95 -21.69
N ASP A 31 -6.82 -1.58 -22.32
CA ASP A 31 -7.17 -1.35 -23.73
C ASP A 31 -8.26 -0.28 -23.93
N TYR A 32 -8.87 0.21 -22.85
CA TYR A 32 -9.95 1.18 -22.91
C TYR A 32 -9.43 2.62 -23.08
N ALA A 33 -9.86 3.27 -24.16
CA ALA A 33 -9.67 4.71 -24.36
C ALA A 33 -10.72 5.54 -23.60
N GLU A 34 -11.91 4.99 -23.42
CA GLU A 34 -13.01 5.56 -22.62
C GLU A 34 -13.61 4.44 -21.77
N PHE A 35 -13.86 4.69 -20.50
CA PHE A 35 -14.39 3.67 -19.59
C PHE A 35 -15.42 4.27 -18.62
N THR A 36 -16.59 3.65 -18.56
CA THR A 36 -17.66 4.00 -17.63
C THR A 36 -17.94 2.81 -16.72
N PRO A 37 -17.78 2.96 -15.39
CA PRO A 37 -18.15 1.91 -14.44
C PRO A 37 -19.61 1.50 -14.61
N LEU A 38 -19.86 0.20 -14.58
CA LEU A 38 -21.19 -0.39 -14.73
C LEU A 38 -21.24 -1.62 -13.85
N ASN A 39 -22.32 -1.83 -13.10
CA ASN A 39 -22.54 -3.09 -12.41
C ASN A 39 -23.66 -3.84 -13.13
N ALA A 40 -23.28 -4.84 -13.93
CA ALA A 40 -24.21 -5.64 -14.69
C ALA A 40 -23.76 -7.10 -14.74
N GLY A 41 -24.69 -8.02 -15.02
CA GLY A 41 -24.37 -9.41 -15.34
C GLY A 41 -24.54 -9.68 -16.83
N ILE A 42 -23.67 -10.49 -17.41
CA ILE A 42 -23.89 -11.08 -18.73
C ILE A 42 -24.09 -12.58 -18.60
N ARG A 43 -25.08 -13.12 -19.31
CA ARG A 43 -25.30 -14.56 -19.36
C ARG A 43 -24.29 -15.18 -20.33
N VAL A 44 -23.55 -16.18 -19.87
CA VAL A 44 -22.67 -17.02 -20.69
C VAL A 44 -23.29 -18.40 -20.87
N GLY A 45 -22.65 -19.30 -21.63
CA GLY A 45 -23.19 -20.62 -21.93
C GLY A 45 -23.76 -21.36 -20.70
N GLY A 46 -24.99 -21.88 -20.84
CA GLY A 46 -25.73 -22.51 -19.74
C GLY A 46 -26.46 -21.52 -18.83
N ASN A 47 -26.48 -21.81 -17.52
CA ASN A 47 -27.11 -20.98 -16.48
C ASN A 47 -26.12 -20.08 -15.72
N HIS A 48 -24.94 -19.84 -16.27
CA HIS A 48 -23.89 -19.06 -15.62
C HIS A 48 -23.94 -17.58 -16.04
N TYR A 49 -23.52 -16.71 -15.13
CA TYR A 49 -23.42 -15.27 -15.36
C TYR A 49 -22.02 -14.79 -15.03
N LEU A 50 -21.46 -13.91 -15.85
CA LEU A 50 -20.23 -13.18 -15.55
C LEU A 50 -20.56 -11.77 -15.09
N SER A 51 -19.81 -11.30 -14.09
CA SER A 51 -19.85 -9.92 -13.65
C SER A 51 -19.23 -8.99 -14.70
N VAL A 52 -19.92 -7.91 -15.02
CA VAL A 52 -19.43 -6.81 -15.85
C VAL A 52 -19.29 -5.60 -14.95
N GLU A 53 -18.06 -5.10 -14.88
CA GLU A 53 -17.66 -3.99 -14.00
C GLU A 53 -17.57 -2.64 -14.74
N GLY A 54 -17.68 -2.67 -16.07
CA GLY A 54 -17.72 -1.46 -16.86
C GLY A 54 -18.01 -1.68 -18.33
N ILE A 55 -18.25 -0.58 -19.02
CA ILE A 55 -18.45 -0.51 -20.46
C ILE A 55 -17.69 0.68 -21.03
N GLY A 56 -17.16 0.53 -22.24
CA GLY A 56 -16.37 1.61 -22.82
C GLY A 56 -15.98 1.41 -24.27
N THR A 57 -15.04 2.24 -24.70
CA THR A 57 -14.48 2.23 -26.05
C THR A 57 -13.05 1.71 -25.98
N VAL A 58 -12.75 0.63 -26.70
CA VAL A 58 -11.41 0.04 -26.81
C VAL A 58 -10.82 0.39 -28.17
N LYS A 59 -9.56 0.81 -28.18
CA LYS A 59 -8.79 1.01 -29.43
C LYS A 59 -7.70 -0.04 -29.52
N LYS A 60 -7.66 -0.76 -30.63
CA LYS A 60 -6.66 -1.80 -30.93
C LYS A 60 -6.04 -1.55 -32.29
N GLU A 61 -4.83 -2.04 -32.50
CA GLU A 61 -4.17 -2.07 -33.79
C GLU A 61 -4.19 -3.48 -34.35
N LEU A 62 -4.70 -3.59 -35.56
CA LEU A 62 -4.74 -4.81 -36.34
C LEU A 62 -3.63 -4.77 -37.39
N ARG A 63 -2.86 -5.85 -37.46
CA ARG A 63 -1.86 -6.04 -38.51
C ARG A 63 -2.55 -6.54 -39.79
N THR A 64 -2.52 -5.73 -40.84
CA THR A 64 -2.97 -6.12 -42.19
C THR A 64 -1.78 -6.54 -43.05
N ARG A 65 -2.02 -7.07 -44.26
CA ARG A 65 -0.95 -7.53 -45.17
C ARG A 65 0.07 -6.44 -45.54
N HIS A 66 -0.31 -5.16 -45.46
CA HIS A 66 0.53 -4.04 -45.93
C HIS A 66 0.73 -2.93 -44.90
N ASP A 67 -0.03 -2.91 -43.79
CA ASP A 67 -0.02 -1.81 -42.82
C ASP A 67 -0.57 -2.22 -41.44
N ARG A 68 -0.32 -1.39 -40.42
CA ARG A 68 -1.06 -1.43 -39.15
C ARG A 68 -2.26 -0.50 -39.22
N ARG A 69 -3.43 -0.97 -38.80
CA ARG A 69 -4.68 -0.20 -38.83
C ARG A 69 -5.35 -0.20 -37.47
N THR A 70 -5.73 0.97 -36.99
CA THR A 70 -6.45 1.10 -35.72
C THR A 70 -7.93 0.75 -35.90
N ILE A 71 -8.43 -0.16 -35.08
CA ILE A 71 -9.84 -0.50 -34.93
C ILE A 71 -10.35 0.11 -33.63
N THR A 72 -11.51 0.75 -33.71
CA THR A 72 -12.23 1.24 -32.53
C THR A 72 -13.42 0.32 -32.25
N LEU A 73 -13.43 -0.32 -31.09
CA LEU A 73 -14.51 -1.16 -30.62
C LEU A 73 -15.33 -0.38 -29.60
N ARG A 74 -16.62 -0.15 -29.90
CA ARG A 74 -17.51 0.65 -29.04
C ARG A 74 -18.45 -0.21 -28.22
N GLY A 75 -18.64 0.18 -26.96
CA GLY A 75 -19.51 -0.54 -26.03
C GLY A 75 -18.95 -1.91 -25.66
N VAL A 76 -17.61 -2.01 -25.54
CA VAL A 76 -16.93 -3.20 -25.04
C VAL A 76 -17.20 -3.32 -23.55
N ARG A 77 -17.56 -4.52 -23.09
CA ARG A 77 -17.79 -4.81 -21.67
C ARG A 77 -16.53 -5.32 -21.01
N TYR A 78 -16.26 -4.84 -19.80
CA TYR A 78 -15.13 -5.28 -19.01
C TYR A 78 -15.59 -6.33 -18.00
N SER A 79 -14.97 -7.51 -18.05
CA SER A 79 -15.22 -8.60 -17.10
C SER A 79 -13.87 -9.21 -16.71
N PRO A 80 -13.40 -9.02 -15.46
CA PRO A 80 -12.09 -9.55 -15.03
C PRO A 80 -12.08 -11.07 -14.87
N GLU A 81 -13.25 -11.70 -14.74
CA GLU A 81 -13.40 -13.15 -14.60
C GLU A 81 -13.24 -13.89 -15.94
N LEU A 82 -13.22 -13.16 -17.06
CA LEU A 82 -13.10 -13.74 -18.38
C LEU A 82 -11.65 -14.17 -18.68
N GLN A 83 -11.47 -15.36 -19.26
CA GLN A 83 -10.14 -15.92 -19.54
C GLN A 83 -9.51 -15.39 -20.85
N CYS A 84 -10.34 -15.01 -21.82
CA CYS A 84 -9.89 -14.49 -23.12
C CYS A 84 -10.81 -13.38 -23.62
N SER A 85 -10.33 -12.51 -24.52
CA SER A 85 -11.18 -11.45 -25.06
C SER A 85 -12.06 -11.98 -26.19
N LEU A 86 -13.33 -11.56 -26.23
CA LEU A 86 -14.31 -11.99 -27.22
C LEU A 86 -14.64 -10.84 -28.18
N TYR A 87 -14.41 -11.10 -29.46
CA TYR A 87 -14.81 -10.25 -30.56
C TYR A 87 -16.18 -10.68 -31.08
N SER A 88 -17.23 -9.97 -30.70
CA SER A 88 -18.59 -10.27 -31.18
C SER A 88 -18.76 -9.92 -32.66
N LEU A 89 -18.94 -10.95 -33.49
CA LEU A 89 -19.24 -10.78 -34.92
C LEU A 89 -20.59 -10.09 -35.11
N ARG A 90 -21.59 -10.49 -34.31
CA ARG A 90 -22.94 -9.91 -34.38
C ARG A 90 -22.94 -8.42 -34.05
N ARG A 91 -22.11 -7.98 -33.10
CA ARG A 91 -21.98 -6.57 -32.73
C ARG A 91 -21.43 -5.75 -33.90
N GLN A 92 -20.43 -6.28 -34.60
CA GLN A 92 -19.79 -5.59 -35.72
C GLN A 92 -20.63 -5.54 -37.00
N LEU A 93 -21.58 -6.46 -37.14
CA LEU A 93 -22.55 -6.50 -38.24
C LEU A 93 -23.77 -5.61 -38.00
N ASN A 94 -23.91 -5.00 -36.81
CA ASN A 94 -25.06 -4.16 -36.49
C ASN A 94 -25.06 -2.87 -37.33
N HIS A 95 -26.25 -2.46 -37.81
CA HIS A 95 -26.40 -1.26 -38.63
C HIS A 95 -26.01 0.03 -37.91
N SER A 96 -26.02 0.04 -36.57
CA SER A 96 -25.57 1.15 -35.74
C SER A 96 -24.06 1.32 -35.66
N VAL A 97 -23.28 0.32 -36.11
CA VAL A 97 -21.82 0.45 -36.27
C VAL A 97 -21.53 1.13 -37.62
N PRO A 98 -20.69 2.19 -37.64
CA PRO A 98 -20.29 2.86 -38.88
C PRO A 98 -19.80 1.87 -39.94
N LEU A 99 -20.17 2.10 -41.20
CA LEU A 99 -19.80 1.21 -42.32
C LEU A 99 -18.28 0.98 -42.43
N CYS A 100 -17.47 1.97 -42.06
CA CYS A 100 -16.01 1.91 -42.03
C CYS A 100 -15.44 0.98 -40.96
N GLU A 101 -16.21 0.65 -39.92
CA GLU A 101 -15.79 -0.25 -38.85
C GLU A 101 -16.31 -1.68 -39.07
N ARG A 102 -17.28 -1.91 -39.98
CA ARG A 102 -17.87 -3.24 -40.17
C ARG A 102 -16.86 -4.25 -40.70
N VAL A 103 -16.92 -5.45 -40.13
CA VAL A 103 -16.09 -6.59 -40.52
C VAL A 103 -16.93 -7.59 -41.29
N LYS A 104 -16.40 -8.08 -42.41
CA LYS A 104 -16.84 -9.35 -43.01
C LYS A 104 -15.82 -10.42 -42.69
N VAL A 105 -16.30 -11.60 -42.29
CA VAL A 105 -15.43 -12.75 -42.05
C VAL A 105 -15.69 -13.77 -43.14
N HIS A 106 -14.65 -14.10 -43.91
CA HIS A 106 -14.67 -15.20 -44.87
C HIS A 106 -13.87 -16.35 -44.27
N ILE A 107 -14.55 -17.46 -44.02
CA ILE A 107 -13.94 -18.71 -43.59
C ILE A 107 -13.83 -19.57 -44.85
N ASP A 108 -12.60 -19.88 -45.26
CA ASP A 108 -12.33 -20.82 -46.36
C ASP A 108 -11.91 -22.17 -45.75
N GLU A 109 -11.83 -23.24 -46.55
CA GLU A 109 -11.36 -24.58 -46.11
C GLU A 109 -9.90 -24.60 -45.63
N SER A 110 -9.20 -23.48 -45.77
CA SER A 110 -7.88 -23.25 -45.20
C SER A 110 -8.01 -22.77 -43.75
N GLU A 111 -7.10 -23.17 -42.85
CA GLU A 111 -7.11 -22.90 -41.39
C GLU A 111 -6.94 -21.40 -40.98
N TYR A 112 -7.60 -20.47 -41.68
CA TYR A 112 -7.64 -19.05 -41.40
C TYR A 112 -9.00 -18.46 -41.75
N ALA A 113 -9.34 -17.33 -41.10
CA ALA A 113 -10.49 -16.52 -41.49
C ALA A 113 -10.00 -15.13 -41.97
N ASP A 114 -10.40 -14.74 -43.17
CA ASP A 114 -10.15 -13.40 -43.69
C ASP A 114 -11.14 -12.42 -43.05
N VAL A 115 -10.60 -11.51 -42.23
CA VAL A 115 -11.30 -10.40 -41.58
C VAL A 115 -11.17 -9.18 -42.50
N VAL A 116 -12.20 -8.96 -43.32
CA VAL A 116 -12.26 -7.86 -44.28
C VAL A 116 -12.85 -6.63 -43.61
N LEU A 117 -12.02 -5.59 -43.50
CA LEU A 117 -12.41 -4.23 -43.14
C LEU A 117 -12.51 -3.38 -44.42
N GLN A 118 -13.21 -2.24 -44.37
CA GLN A 118 -13.18 -1.29 -45.50
C GLN A 118 -11.76 -0.77 -45.83
N SER A 119 -10.85 -0.79 -44.86
CA SER A 119 -9.46 -0.31 -44.99
C SER A 119 -8.43 -1.40 -45.32
N GLY A 120 -8.85 -2.65 -45.55
CA GLY A 120 -7.98 -3.77 -45.90
C GLY A 120 -8.38 -5.10 -45.25
N THR A 121 -7.65 -6.17 -45.57
CA THR A 121 -7.91 -7.52 -45.05
C THR A 121 -6.84 -7.93 -44.04
N ALA A 122 -7.25 -8.42 -42.88
CA ALA A 122 -6.39 -9.14 -41.95
C ALA A 122 -6.79 -10.61 -41.86
N LYS A 123 -5.87 -11.42 -41.33
CA LYS A 123 -6.10 -12.86 -41.14
C LYS A 123 -6.25 -13.15 -39.65
N ALA A 124 -7.33 -13.81 -39.29
CA ALA A 124 -7.43 -14.53 -38.03
C ALA A 124 -6.89 -15.95 -38.25
N HIS A 125 -5.99 -16.41 -37.39
CA HIS A 125 -5.45 -17.75 -37.44
C HIS A 125 -6.26 -18.69 -36.54
N VAL A 126 -6.25 -19.98 -36.84
CA VAL A 126 -6.81 -21.01 -35.97
C VAL A 126 -5.77 -21.37 -34.91
N ASP A 127 -6.15 -21.29 -33.64
CA ASP A 127 -5.26 -21.68 -32.54
C ASP A 127 -5.35 -23.19 -32.20
N GLU A 128 -4.59 -23.64 -31.20
CA GLU A 128 -4.59 -25.04 -30.75
C GLU A 128 -5.98 -25.55 -30.32
N THR A 129 -6.87 -24.64 -29.91
CA THR A 129 -8.26 -24.95 -29.51
C THR A 129 -9.24 -24.96 -30.69
N LYS A 130 -8.73 -24.75 -31.90
CA LYS A 130 -9.49 -24.62 -33.15
C LYS A 130 -10.40 -23.38 -33.20
N LEU A 131 -10.09 -22.36 -32.41
CA LEU A 131 -10.81 -21.08 -32.41
C LEU A 131 -10.09 -20.07 -33.30
N TYR A 132 -10.86 -19.20 -33.95
CA TYR A 132 -10.30 -18.12 -34.76
C TYR A 132 -9.83 -16.97 -33.87
N CYS A 133 -8.52 -16.79 -33.80
CA CYS A 133 -7.86 -15.76 -33.03
C CYS A 133 -7.45 -14.58 -33.92
N LEU A 134 -7.83 -13.37 -33.49
CA LEU A 134 -7.44 -12.11 -34.08
C LEU A 134 -6.34 -11.46 -33.22
N GLU A 135 -5.15 -11.30 -33.82
CA GLU A 135 -4.03 -10.59 -33.17
C GLU A 135 -4.33 -9.09 -33.13
N LEU A 136 -4.67 -8.58 -31.95
CA LEU A 136 -4.97 -7.17 -31.70
C LEU A 136 -4.00 -6.56 -30.69
N GLU A 137 -3.12 -5.70 -31.16
CA GLU A 137 -2.14 -5.01 -30.32
C GLU A 137 -2.73 -3.74 -29.70
N SER A 138 -2.29 -3.38 -28.50
CA SER A 138 -2.75 -2.15 -27.83
C SER A 138 -1.93 -0.94 -28.32
N PRO A 139 -2.56 0.18 -28.72
CA PRO A 139 -1.85 1.42 -28.99
C PRO A 139 -1.14 1.90 -27.72
N ARG A 140 0.08 2.45 -27.86
CA ARG A 140 0.89 2.92 -26.71
C ARG A 140 0.20 3.98 -25.84
N GLU A 141 -0.78 4.71 -26.38
CA GLU A 141 -1.49 5.81 -25.71
C GLU A 141 -2.71 5.36 -24.88
N SER A 142 -3.26 4.16 -25.10
CA SER A 142 -4.55 3.75 -24.51
C SER A 142 -4.48 3.36 -23.02
N ALA A 143 -3.30 3.02 -22.49
CA ALA A 143 -3.15 2.44 -21.15
C ALA A 143 -3.37 3.43 -19.98
N MET A 144 -3.22 4.74 -20.21
CA MET A 144 -3.22 5.74 -19.14
C MET A 144 -4.61 6.20 -18.70
N VAL A 145 -5.62 6.13 -19.58
CA VAL A 145 -6.96 6.70 -19.31
C VAL A 145 -7.82 5.73 -18.47
N ALA A 146 -7.79 4.42 -18.79
CA ALA A 146 -8.62 3.42 -18.11
C ALA A 146 -8.28 3.21 -16.63
N LEU A 147 -6.99 3.26 -16.26
CA LEU A 147 -6.55 3.11 -14.87
C LEU A 147 -7.10 4.21 -13.95
N SER A 148 -7.42 5.39 -14.49
CA SER A 148 -7.97 6.52 -13.73
C SER A 148 -9.49 6.47 -13.52
N ALA A 149 -10.20 5.69 -14.34
CA ALA A 149 -11.67 5.65 -14.39
C ALA A 149 -12.29 4.48 -13.60
N LEU A 150 -11.50 3.48 -13.21
CA LEU A 150 -11.96 2.47 -12.28
C LEU A 150 -12.18 3.11 -10.89
N PRO A 151 -13.29 2.80 -10.21
CA PRO A 151 -13.38 3.09 -8.79
C PRO A 151 -12.25 2.29 -8.13
N THR A 152 -11.22 2.97 -7.62
CA THR A 152 -10.28 2.33 -6.71
C THR A 152 -11.11 1.75 -5.56
N GLN A 153 -11.18 0.42 -5.48
CA GLN A 153 -11.74 -0.32 -4.34
C GLN A 153 -11.10 0.11 -3.00
N VAL A 154 -9.98 0.80 -3.07
CA VAL A 154 -9.25 1.42 -1.97
C VAL A 154 -9.67 2.90 -1.91
N SER A 155 -10.37 3.30 -0.85
CA SER A 155 -10.61 4.74 -0.65
C SER A 155 -9.26 5.48 -0.58
N ASN A 156 -9.20 6.77 -0.98
CA ASN A 156 -7.97 7.56 -0.82
C ASN A 156 -7.41 7.49 0.62
N LEU A 157 -8.28 7.24 1.60
CA LEU A 157 -8.00 7.02 3.01
C LEU A 157 -7.32 5.68 3.29
N ASP A 158 -7.80 4.58 2.71
CA ASP A 158 -7.17 3.26 2.84
C ASP A 158 -5.77 3.29 2.20
N LEU A 159 -5.62 4.00 1.08
CA LEU A 159 -4.33 4.22 0.45
C LEU A 159 -3.38 5.03 1.35
N CYS A 160 -3.88 6.05 2.03
CA CYS A 160 -3.11 6.80 3.03
C CYS A 160 -2.74 5.96 4.23
N HIS A 161 -3.67 5.16 4.74
CA HIS A 161 -3.42 4.22 5.82
C HIS A 161 -2.25 3.31 5.46
N MET A 162 -2.28 2.68 4.28
CA MET A 162 -1.21 1.79 3.80
C MET A 162 0.12 2.54 3.60
N ARG A 163 0.11 3.68 2.90
CA ARG A 163 1.32 4.48 2.61
C ARG A 163 1.96 5.10 3.86
N LEU A 164 1.16 5.43 4.87
CA LEU A 164 1.64 5.97 6.15
C LEU A 164 1.92 4.86 7.18
N GLY A 165 2.36 3.69 6.72
CA GLY A 165 2.80 2.59 7.58
C GLY A 165 1.68 2.09 8.51
N HIS A 166 0.48 1.96 7.95
CA HIS A 166 -0.73 1.54 8.66
C HIS A 166 -1.10 2.46 9.82
N LEU A 167 -1.09 3.77 9.61
CA LEU A 167 -1.41 4.74 10.66
C LEU A 167 -2.81 4.50 11.26
N GLY A 168 -2.95 4.63 12.58
CA GLY A 168 -4.22 4.41 13.27
C GLY A 168 -5.28 5.45 12.93
N LYS A 169 -6.56 5.08 13.07
CA LYS A 169 -7.73 5.92 12.74
C LYS A 169 -7.68 7.32 13.36
N ASN A 170 -7.38 7.42 14.65
CA ASN A 170 -7.33 8.71 15.35
C ASN A 170 -6.25 9.64 14.78
N ALA A 171 -5.08 9.08 14.43
CA ALA A 171 -3.99 9.85 13.85
C ALA A 171 -4.28 10.25 12.40
N LEU A 172 -4.99 9.40 11.62
CA LEU A 172 -5.48 9.78 10.29
C LEU A 172 -6.52 10.90 10.35
N ASN A 173 -7.43 10.87 11.33
CA ASN A 173 -8.41 11.94 11.57
C ASN A 173 -7.73 13.27 11.95
N ALA A 174 -6.68 13.22 12.76
CA ALA A 174 -5.90 14.40 13.10
C ALA A 174 -5.24 15.00 11.84
N LEU A 175 -4.66 14.16 10.98
CA LEU A 175 -4.06 14.59 9.70
C LEU A 175 -5.08 15.20 8.74
N SER A 176 -6.29 14.64 8.64
CA SER A 176 -7.32 15.15 7.73
C SER A 176 -7.90 16.50 8.14
N SER A 177 -7.66 16.91 9.40
CA SER A 177 -8.11 18.20 9.93
C SER A 177 -7.14 19.35 9.57
N PHE A 178 -6.02 19.05 8.92
CA PHE A 178 -4.98 20.02 8.57
C PHE A 178 -5.19 20.58 7.15
N ASP A 179 -5.34 21.91 7.04
CA ASP A 179 -5.68 22.58 5.77
C ASP A 179 -4.67 22.34 4.63
N GLN A 180 -3.39 22.16 4.95
CA GLN A 180 -2.33 21.91 3.96
C GLN A 180 -2.14 20.42 3.61
N TRP A 181 -2.94 19.52 4.17
CA TRP A 181 -2.88 18.11 3.79
C TRP A 181 -3.40 17.96 2.35
N PRO A 182 -2.65 17.37 1.41
CA PRO A 182 -3.02 17.33 -0.02
C PRO A 182 -4.32 16.57 -0.32
N LEU A 183 -4.90 15.91 0.68
CA LEU A 183 -6.16 15.18 0.59
C LEU A 183 -7.24 15.79 1.49
N THR A 184 -7.24 17.09 1.72
CA THR A 184 -8.36 17.85 2.34
C THR A 184 -9.61 17.85 1.45
N HIS A 185 -10.08 16.69 1.03
CA HIS A 185 -11.45 16.55 0.59
C HIS A 185 -12.32 16.31 1.82
N LYS A 186 -13.20 17.29 2.10
CA LYS A 186 -14.27 17.31 3.13
C LYS A 186 -15.18 16.06 3.14
N ASN A 187 -14.97 15.10 2.26
CA ASN A 187 -15.74 13.88 2.06
C ASN A 187 -14.97 12.59 2.42
N LEU A 188 -13.73 12.69 2.89
CA LEU A 188 -12.96 11.53 3.37
C LEU A 188 -13.41 11.15 4.78
N ARG A 189 -14.57 10.51 4.89
CA ARG A 189 -15.00 9.84 6.12
C ARG A 189 -14.30 8.49 6.21
N ILE A 190 -13.56 8.27 7.29
CA ILE A 190 -12.99 6.96 7.60
C ILE A 190 -14.15 5.99 7.75
N SER A 191 -14.19 4.93 6.93
CA SER A 191 -15.19 3.87 7.10
C SER A 191 -15.13 3.36 8.54
N GLU A 192 -16.28 3.17 9.18
CA GLU A 192 -16.32 2.63 10.55
C GLU A 192 -15.67 1.24 10.62
N ASN A 193 -15.63 0.53 9.50
CA ASN A 193 -15.12 -0.83 9.34
C ASN A 193 -13.83 -0.89 8.50
N CYS A 194 -12.80 -0.13 8.87
CA CYS A 194 -11.45 -0.34 8.32
C CYS A 194 -10.87 -1.68 8.82
N ASN A 195 -11.32 -2.78 8.21
CA ASN A 195 -10.86 -4.14 8.46
C ASN A 195 -9.55 -4.41 7.71
N CYS A 196 -8.49 -3.69 8.06
CA CYS A 196 -7.17 -3.93 7.49
C CYS A 196 -6.59 -5.25 8.05
N GLU A 197 -6.52 -6.29 7.22
CA GLU A 197 -5.97 -7.60 7.57
C GLU A 197 -4.53 -7.48 8.12
N THR A 198 -3.69 -6.64 7.49
CA THR A 198 -2.32 -6.39 7.95
C THR A 198 -2.29 -5.82 9.38
N CYS A 199 -3.20 -4.88 9.70
CA CYS A 199 -3.30 -4.35 11.06
C CYS A 199 -3.74 -5.41 12.06
N VAL A 200 -4.70 -6.26 11.69
CA VAL A 200 -5.13 -7.37 12.56
C VAL A 200 -3.94 -8.29 12.84
N ARG A 201 -3.16 -8.66 11.82
CA ARG A 201 -1.99 -9.53 11.99
C ARG A 201 -0.84 -8.85 12.75
N GLY A 202 -0.63 -7.55 12.54
CA GLY A 202 0.52 -6.82 13.07
C GLY A 202 0.30 -6.12 14.42
N LYS A 203 -0.95 -5.83 14.79
CA LYS A 203 -1.31 -4.97 15.94
C LYS A 203 -2.28 -5.60 16.94
N LEU A 204 -2.75 -6.82 16.71
CA LEU A 204 -3.62 -7.47 17.68
C LEU A 204 -2.87 -7.64 19.01
N THR A 205 -3.34 -6.95 20.03
CA THR A 205 -2.77 -6.96 21.39
C THR A 205 -3.88 -7.23 22.40
N ARG A 206 -3.52 -7.80 23.56
CA ARG A 206 -4.46 -7.95 24.69
C ARG A 206 -4.89 -6.57 25.19
N HIS A 207 -6.16 -6.42 25.55
CA HIS A 207 -6.70 -5.18 26.13
C HIS A 207 -5.86 -4.71 27.32
N SER A 208 -5.44 -3.45 27.29
CA SER A 208 -4.70 -2.82 28.39
C SER A 208 -5.61 -2.41 29.53
N PHE A 209 -5.10 -2.47 30.76
CA PHE A 209 -5.73 -1.87 31.93
C PHE A 209 -5.69 -0.33 31.84
N LYS A 210 -6.74 0.34 32.33
CA LYS A 210 -6.81 1.80 32.38
C LYS A 210 -5.87 2.32 33.46
N SER A 211 -4.72 2.87 33.07
CA SER A 211 -3.92 3.73 33.96
C SER A 211 -4.36 5.20 33.76
N ARG A 212 -4.69 5.88 34.86
CA ARG A 212 -4.85 7.34 34.90
C ARG A 212 -3.52 7.93 35.37
N HIS A 213 -2.91 8.78 34.56
CA HIS A 213 -1.77 9.59 34.99
C HIS A 213 -2.21 11.05 35.18
N PRO A 214 -1.68 11.75 36.19
CA PRO A 214 -1.76 13.20 36.26
C PRO A 214 -1.05 13.82 35.05
N THR A 215 -1.69 14.80 34.43
CA THR A 215 -1.20 15.55 33.25
C THR A 215 -0.23 16.68 33.61
N SER A 216 0.34 16.70 34.82
CA SER A 216 1.29 17.76 35.21
C SER A 216 2.66 17.48 34.59
N ARG A 217 2.93 18.16 33.47
CA ARG A 217 4.27 18.19 32.84
C ARG A 217 5.12 19.18 33.62
N GLU A 218 5.87 18.69 34.61
CA GLU A 218 6.76 19.54 35.43
C GLU A 218 8.06 19.92 34.68
N TYR A 219 8.44 19.16 33.65
CA TYR A 219 9.69 19.31 32.91
C TYR A 219 9.49 20.03 31.57
N LEU A 220 10.48 20.83 31.17
CA LEU A 220 10.53 21.42 29.82
C LEU A 220 11.02 20.40 28.78
N VAL A 221 10.82 20.73 27.50
CA VAL A 221 11.28 19.90 26.37
C VAL A 221 12.78 19.67 26.45
N GLY A 222 13.21 18.41 26.41
CA GLY A 222 14.61 18.00 26.50
C GLY A 222 15.14 17.89 27.93
N GLU A 223 14.35 18.19 28.97
CA GLU A 223 14.83 18.09 30.35
C GLU A 223 14.73 16.67 30.92
N LYS A 224 13.73 15.89 30.51
CA LYS A 224 13.54 14.53 31.01
C LYS A 224 13.27 13.57 29.86
N VAL A 225 14.03 12.48 29.82
CA VAL A 225 13.97 11.51 28.72
C VAL A 225 13.81 10.10 29.27
N HIS A 226 12.93 9.34 28.61
CA HIS A 226 12.73 7.91 28.82
C HIS A 226 13.56 7.12 27.81
N VAL A 227 14.31 6.12 28.28
CA VAL A 227 15.14 5.25 27.44
C VAL A 227 14.79 3.79 27.64
N ASP A 228 14.68 3.06 26.54
CA ASP A 228 14.45 1.62 26.57
C ASP A 228 14.98 0.93 25.30
N PRO A 229 15.78 -0.14 25.42
CA PRO A 229 16.21 -0.95 24.27
C PRO A 229 15.13 -1.96 23.87
N TRP A 230 15.13 -2.31 22.59
CA TRP A 230 14.37 -3.43 22.04
C TRP A 230 15.30 -4.39 21.32
N GLY A 231 15.06 -5.69 21.49
CA GLY A 231 15.81 -6.78 20.86
C GLY A 231 16.29 -7.83 21.88
N PRO A 232 17.12 -8.78 21.45
CA PRO A 232 17.59 -8.98 20.08
C PRO A 232 16.48 -9.42 19.14
N TYR A 233 16.52 -8.95 17.90
CA TYR A 233 15.74 -9.53 16.82
C TYR A 233 16.44 -10.77 16.25
N THR A 234 15.64 -11.77 15.87
CA THR A 234 16.15 -13.08 15.41
C THR A 234 17.03 -12.93 14.18
N GLN A 235 16.56 -12.20 13.18
CA GLN A 235 17.33 -11.91 11.96
C GLN A 235 18.05 -10.56 12.09
N PRO A 236 19.35 -10.47 11.73
CA PRO A 236 20.01 -9.18 11.61
C PRO A 236 19.37 -8.36 10.49
N SER A 237 19.36 -7.03 10.63
CA SER A 237 18.98 -6.15 9.54
C SER A 237 20.03 -6.19 8.42
N PHE A 238 19.75 -5.61 7.25
CA PHE A 238 20.76 -5.50 6.19
C PHE A 238 22.06 -4.82 6.65
N GLY A 239 21.96 -3.82 7.53
CA GLY A 239 23.09 -3.19 8.21
C GLY A 239 23.71 -3.96 9.38
N GLY A 240 23.40 -5.25 9.56
CA GLY A 240 23.92 -6.09 10.65
C GLY A 240 23.34 -5.79 12.04
N LYS A 241 22.35 -4.91 12.14
CA LYS A 241 21.79 -4.48 13.43
C LYS A 241 20.85 -5.55 13.98
N ARG A 242 20.79 -5.68 15.31
CA ARG A 242 19.97 -6.67 16.03
C ARG A 242 19.08 -6.06 17.10
N TYR A 243 19.31 -4.79 17.44
CA TYR A 243 18.57 -4.06 18.46
C TYR A 243 18.23 -2.67 17.95
N PHE A 244 17.33 -2.00 18.64
CA PHE A 244 17.23 -0.55 18.57
C PHE A 244 16.97 0.01 19.96
N VAL A 245 17.38 1.26 20.21
CA VAL A 245 17.04 1.97 21.45
C VAL A 245 16.14 3.14 21.13
N VAL A 246 15.12 3.35 21.97
CA VAL A 246 14.24 4.52 21.91
C VAL A 246 14.61 5.52 22.99
N PHE A 247 14.64 6.80 22.62
CA PHE A 247 14.69 7.95 23.53
C PHE A 247 13.42 8.75 23.35
N VAL A 248 12.59 8.85 24.39
CA VAL A 248 11.30 9.55 24.34
C VAL A 248 11.36 10.73 25.32
N ASP A 249 11.24 11.94 24.79
CA ASP A 249 11.13 13.15 25.61
C ASP A 249 9.81 13.14 26.40
N ASP A 250 9.86 13.48 27.69
CA ASP A 250 8.68 13.42 28.55
C ASP A 250 7.67 14.55 28.25
N ALA A 251 8.17 15.74 27.89
CA ALA A 251 7.34 16.92 27.69
C ALA A 251 6.65 16.96 26.31
N SER A 252 7.43 16.73 25.25
CA SER A 252 6.99 16.78 23.84
C SER A 252 6.62 15.42 23.26
N ARG A 253 6.94 14.32 23.95
CA ARG A 253 6.82 12.95 23.40
C ARG A 253 7.64 12.72 22.13
N PHE A 254 8.55 13.63 21.79
CA PHE A 254 9.45 13.46 20.65
C PHE A 254 10.34 12.24 20.85
N VAL A 255 10.38 11.39 19.83
CA VAL A 255 11.09 10.10 19.87
C VAL A 255 12.38 10.20 19.09
N THR A 256 13.45 9.56 19.53
CA THR A 256 14.63 9.29 18.71
C THR A 256 14.97 7.82 18.80
N VAL A 257 15.31 7.21 17.65
CA VAL A 257 15.63 5.78 17.57
C VAL A 257 16.99 5.62 16.95
N TYR A 258 17.81 4.74 17.54
CA TYR A 258 19.09 4.31 16.98
C TYR A 258 19.08 2.80 16.83
N LEU A 259 19.48 2.31 15.65
CA LEU A 259 19.72 0.89 15.43
C LEU A 259 21.09 0.50 16.00
N LEU A 260 21.17 -0.67 16.63
CA LEU A 260 22.37 -1.18 17.30
C LEU A 260 22.65 -2.62 16.88
N GLU A 261 23.92 -2.97 16.79
CA GLU A 261 24.41 -4.33 16.57
C GLU A 261 24.45 -5.11 17.89
N HIS A 262 24.87 -4.43 18.95
CA HIS A 262 24.92 -4.95 20.31
C HIS A 262 24.18 -4.03 21.29
N SER A 263 23.57 -4.61 22.32
CA SER A 263 22.90 -3.84 23.39
C SER A 263 23.87 -2.95 24.18
N SER A 264 25.18 -3.24 24.16
CA SER A 264 26.23 -2.43 24.79
C SER A 264 26.40 -1.05 24.15
N GLU A 265 25.99 -0.86 22.89
CA GLU A 265 26.11 0.43 22.17
C GLU A 265 25.14 1.50 22.68
N VAL A 266 24.18 1.16 23.56
CA VAL A 266 23.21 2.12 24.09
C VAL A 266 23.88 3.32 24.76
N TYR A 267 24.99 3.08 25.48
CA TYR A 267 25.74 4.14 26.14
C TYR A 267 26.31 5.15 25.13
N GLU A 268 26.96 4.66 24.07
CA GLU A 268 27.51 5.51 23.01
C GLU A 268 26.40 6.33 22.33
N LYS A 269 25.26 5.71 22.04
CA LYS A 269 24.13 6.42 21.42
C LYS A 269 23.47 7.41 22.37
N PHE A 270 23.49 7.16 23.68
CA PHE A 270 23.06 8.13 24.67
C PHE A 270 23.96 9.37 24.67
N GLU A 271 25.29 9.23 24.64
CA GLU A 271 26.20 10.38 24.60
C GLU A 271 25.96 11.24 23.35
N ALA A 272 25.81 10.60 22.19
CA ALA A 272 25.47 11.30 20.95
C ALA A 272 24.10 11.99 21.02
N TYR A 273 23.11 11.36 21.65
CA TYR A 273 21.79 11.94 21.86
C TYR A 273 21.83 13.15 22.81
N TYR A 274 22.56 13.04 23.93
CA TYR A 274 22.71 14.12 24.90
C TYR A 274 23.35 15.37 24.27
N GLU A 275 24.46 15.21 23.54
CA GLU A 275 25.11 16.35 22.87
C GLU A 275 24.20 16.96 21.79
N ARG A 276 23.38 16.13 21.12
CA ARG A 276 22.37 16.63 20.18
C ARG A 276 21.29 17.46 20.89
N VAL A 277 20.74 16.99 22.02
CA VAL A 277 19.74 17.75 22.80
C VAL A 277 20.34 19.08 23.27
N LYS A 278 21.54 19.03 23.83
CA LYS A 278 22.27 20.22 24.29
C LYS A 278 22.53 21.22 23.16
N THR A 279 22.98 20.76 22.00
CA THR A 279 23.33 21.65 20.88
C THR A 279 22.09 22.19 20.16
N GLN A 280 21.09 21.35 19.90
CA GLN A 280 19.94 21.72 19.07
C GLN A 280 18.86 22.44 19.87
N LEU A 281 18.63 22.02 21.13
CA LEU A 281 17.58 22.59 21.98
C LEU A 281 18.12 23.62 22.97
N HIS A 282 19.45 23.73 23.14
CA HIS A 282 20.08 24.58 24.15
C HIS A 282 19.61 24.26 25.58
N VAL A 283 19.22 23.00 25.81
CA VAL A 283 18.73 22.48 27.09
C VAL A 283 19.71 21.46 27.63
N ARG A 284 20.01 21.56 28.92
CA ARG A 284 20.71 20.51 29.64
C ARG A 284 19.70 19.52 30.20
N MET A 285 19.80 18.26 29.79
CA MET A 285 18.99 17.18 30.34
C MET A 285 19.18 17.14 31.87
N LYS A 286 18.07 17.07 32.60
CA LYS A 286 17.98 17.00 34.06
C LYS A 286 17.77 15.56 34.54
N GLY A 287 17.03 14.75 33.79
CA GLY A 287 16.71 13.39 34.18
C GLY A 287 16.70 12.39 33.03
N LEU A 288 17.19 11.19 33.31
CA LEU A 288 17.08 10.03 32.43
C LEU A 288 16.35 8.91 33.18
N ARG A 289 15.43 8.22 32.49
CA ARG A 289 14.62 7.17 33.10
C ARG A 289 14.65 5.88 32.30
N SER A 290 14.84 4.76 32.98
CA SER A 290 14.83 3.41 32.38
C SER A 290 14.18 2.40 33.34
N ASP A 291 13.44 1.43 32.81
CA ASP A 291 12.83 0.35 33.59
C ASP A 291 13.79 -0.77 33.97
N ASN A 292 14.94 -0.88 33.29
CA ASN A 292 15.92 -1.93 33.54
C ASN A 292 17.25 -1.36 34.07
N PRO A 293 17.25 -0.68 35.25
CA PRO A 293 18.42 0.05 35.74
C PRO A 293 19.66 -0.85 35.95
N LYS A 294 19.46 -2.16 36.13
CA LYS A 294 20.55 -3.14 36.30
C LYS A 294 21.38 -3.34 35.02
N GLU A 295 20.75 -3.32 33.85
CA GLU A 295 21.44 -3.43 32.56
C GLU A 295 22.15 -2.12 32.18
N PHE A 296 21.79 -1.03 32.87
CA PHE A 296 22.28 0.32 32.63
C PHE A 296 23.11 0.90 33.78
N GLN A 297 23.73 0.06 34.62
CA GLN A 297 24.49 0.55 35.78
C GLN A 297 25.63 1.51 35.36
N HIS A 298 26.31 1.23 34.26
CA HIS A 298 27.35 2.10 33.72
C HIS A 298 26.78 3.45 33.25
N LEU A 299 25.64 3.42 32.57
CA LEU A 299 24.93 4.61 32.10
C LEU A 299 24.42 5.44 33.29
N GLN A 300 23.87 4.80 34.33
CA GLN A 300 23.46 5.45 35.57
C GLN A 300 24.62 6.18 36.22
N ASN A 301 25.74 5.47 36.49
CA ASN A 301 26.89 6.04 37.15
C ASN A 301 27.43 7.26 36.38
N THR A 302 27.43 7.19 35.05
CA THR A 302 27.87 8.30 34.20
C THR A 302 26.89 9.47 34.22
N CYS A 303 25.57 9.21 34.16
CA CYS A 303 24.55 10.25 34.27
C CYS A 303 24.72 11.07 35.55
N GLU A 304 24.92 10.39 36.68
CA GLU A 304 25.07 11.03 38.00
C GLU A 304 26.44 11.73 38.14
N SER A 305 27.54 11.06 37.78
CA SER A 305 28.90 11.58 38.03
C SER A 305 29.40 12.59 37.00
N LYS A 306 29.14 12.36 35.70
CA LYS A 306 29.66 13.19 34.60
C LYS A 306 28.71 14.32 34.23
N TYR A 307 27.41 14.02 34.17
CA TYR A 307 26.41 14.95 33.66
C TYR A 307 25.62 15.66 34.75
N GLY A 308 25.64 15.14 35.99
CA GLY A 308 24.84 15.66 37.10
C GLY A 308 23.34 15.47 36.89
N MET A 309 22.95 14.42 36.16
CA MET A 309 21.56 14.08 35.88
C MET A 309 21.01 13.12 36.94
N GLU A 310 19.71 13.26 37.23
CA GLU A 310 18.98 12.29 38.02
C GLU A 310 18.66 11.06 37.18
N PHE A 311 19.13 9.88 37.60
CA PHE A 311 18.75 8.62 36.97
C PHE A 311 17.55 8.00 37.71
N GLY A 312 16.36 8.11 37.11
CA GLY A 312 15.12 7.60 37.68
C GLY A 312 15.08 6.07 37.65
N ARG A 313 15.24 5.43 38.82
CA ARG A 313 14.96 4.00 39.01
C ARG A 313 13.44 3.80 39.14
N SER A 314 12.86 2.91 38.33
CA SER A 314 11.48 2.49 38.58
C SER A 314 11.38 1.84 39.95
N VAL A 315 10.48 2.35 40.78
CA VAL A 315 10.16 1.75 42.07
C VAL A 315 9.60 0.36 41.77
N LYS A 316 10.12 -0.67 42.45
CA LYS A 316 9.56 -2.02 42.33
C LYS A 316 8.05 -1.92 42.63
N HIS A 317 7.24 -2.39 41.69
CA HIS A 317 5.77 -2.38 41.71
C HIS A 317 5.03 -1.14 41.16
N THR A 318 5.68 -0.25 40.41
CA THR A 318 4.96 0.69 39.51
C THR A 318 5.46 0.58 38.06
N PRO A 319 4.99 -0.44 37.31
CA PRO A 319 5.31 -0.60 35.88
C PRO A 319 4.88 0.60 35.03
N GLU A 320 3.97 1.45 35.53
CA GLU A 320 3.40 2.52 34.70
C GLU A 320 4.35 3.71 34.47
N GLN A 321 5.53 3.77 35.11
CA GLN A 321 6.37 4.97 35.12
C GLN A 321 7.33 5.12 33.91
N ASN A 322 7.76 4.05 33.25
CA ASN A 322 8.44 4.13 31.94
C ASN A 322 7.54 3.74 30.76
N GLY A 323 6.23 3.64 31.00
CA GLY A 323 5.26 3.26 29.98
C GLY A 323 5.29 4.17 28.74
N ALA A 324 5.91 5.35 28.78
CA ALA A 324 6.15 6.17 27.59
C ALA A 324 7.07 5.48 26.57
N ALA A 325 8.25 4.98 26.99
CA ALA A 325 9.19 4.30 26.11
C ALA A 325 8.65 2.93 25.67
N GLU A 326 8.06 2.15 26.58
CA GLU A 326 7.47 0.85 26.26
C GLU A 326 6.32 0.97 25.23
N ARG A 327 5.41 1.93 25.43
CA ARG A 327 4.32 2.20 24.46
C ARG A 327 4.87 2.62 23.11
N MET A 328 6.01 3.33 23.10
CA MET A 328 6.65 3.74 21.87
C MET A 328 7.28 2.57 21.12
N ILE A 329 8.02 1.69 21.82
CA ILE A 329 8.55 0.44 21.27
C ILE A 329 7.41 -0.38 20.66
N ARG A 330 6.29 -0.54 21.38
CA ARG A 330 5.11 -1.23 20.84
C ARG A 330 4.60 -0.58 19.56
N THR A 331 4.44 0.75 19.56
CA THR A 331 3.97 1.50 18.39
C THR A 331 4.89 1.32 17.17
N ILE A 332 6.20 1.38 17.37
CA ILE A 332 7.20 1.21 16.32
C ILE A 332 7.17 -0.22 15.78
N THR A 333 7.19 -1.22 16.67
CA THR A 333 7.22 -2.64 16.29
C THR A 333 5.93 -3.08 15.59
N GLU A 334 4.77 -2.59 16.02
CA GLU A 334 3.49 -2.80 15.34
C GLU A 334 3.51 -2.26 13.90
N LYS A 335 3.94 -1.01 13.72
CA LYS A 335 4.07 -0.39 12.38
C LYS A 335 5.10 -1.10 11.51
N MET A 336 6.25 -1.42 12.08
CA MET A 336 7.33 -2.17 11.43
C MET A 336 6.80 -3.49 10.88
N ARG A 337 6.14 -4.30 11.72
CA ARG A 337 5.52 -5.57 11.30
C ARG A 337 4.47 -5.37 10.22
N CYS A 338 3.63 -4.35 10.33
CA CYS A 338 2.63 -4.07 9.31
C CYS A 338 3.29 -3.73 7.96
N MET A 339 4.34 -2.91 7.94
CA MET A 339 5.04 -2.58 6.69
C MET A 339 5.71 -3.80 6.07
N LEU A 340 6.40 -4.61 6.87
CA LEU A 340 7.03 -5.85 6.39
C LEU A 340 5.98 -6.79 5.78
N LEU A 341 4.86 -7.01 6.46
CA LEU A 341 3.79 -7.90 6.01
C LEU A 341 3.03 -7.37 4.79
N HIS A 342 2.77 -6.07 4.74
CA HIS A 342 1.94 -5.49 3.69
C HIS A 342 2.66 -5.39 2.36
N PHE A 343 3.93 -5.01 2.39
CA PHE A 343 4.76 -4.84 1.20
C PHE A 343 5.58 -6.09 0.86
N ASP A 344 5.36 -7.20 1.58
CA ASP A 344 6.08 -8.46 1.42
C ASP A 344 7.61 -8.27 1.45
N LEU A 345 8.08 -7.44 2.38
CA LEU A 345 9.50 -7.09 2.50
C LEU A 345 10.27 -8.21 3.20
N PRO A 346 11.53 -8.45 2.80
CA PRO A 346 12.35 -9.45 3.46
C PRO A 346 12.60 -9.08 4.92
N GLU A 347 12.63 -10.07 5.82
CA GLU A 347 12.81 -9.83 7.27
C GLU A 347 14.01 -8.94 7.64
N PRO A 348 15.17 -9.00 6.96
CA PRO A 348 16.30 -8.08 7.19
C PRO A 348 16.00 -6.58 6.96
N MET A 349 14.87 -6.20 6.36
CA MET A 349 14.44 -4.79 6.27
C MET A 349 13.82 -4.24 7.57
N TRP A 350 13.75 -5.04 8.63
CA TRP A 350 13.10 -4.60 9.87
C TRP A 350 13.71 -3.31 10.44
N GLY A 351 15.02 -3.09 10.28
CA GLY A 351 15.71 -1.90 10.78
C GLY A 351 15.26 -0.63 10.07
N GLU A 352 15.23 -0.67 8.74
CA GLU A 352 14.75 0.40 7.87
C GLU A 352 13.24 0.64 8.08
N ALA A 353 12.48 -0.43 8.28
CA ALA A 353 11.06 -0.35 8.63
C ALA A 353 10.86 0.31 10.02
N ALA A 354 11.69 0.02 11.02
CA ALA A 354 11.61 0.66 12.34
C ALA A 354 11.94 2.16 12.29
N LEU A 355 12.97 2.55 11.52
CA LEU A 355 13.31 3.95 11.27
C LEU A 355 12.19 4.68 10.52
N THR A 356 11.59 4.03 9.53
CA THR A 356 10.45 4.56 8.77
C THR A 356 9.22 4.74 9.66
N ALA A 357 8.91 3.74 10.50
CA ALA A 357 7.81 3.81 11.47
C ALA A 357 7.98 5.00 12.42
N THR A 358 9.22 5.21 12.87
CA THR A 358 9.62 6.33 13.73
C THR A 358 9.44 7.67 13.02
N TYR A 359 9.91 7.79 11.77
CA TYR A 359 9.74 9.00 10.97
C TYR A 359 8.27 9.37 10.78
N ILE A 360 7.45 8.39 10.39
CA ILE A 360 6.00 8.56 10.23
C ILE A 360 5.36 8.97 11.55
N HIS A 361 5.74 8.34 12.67
CA HIS A 361 5.19 8.67 13.99
C HIS A 361 5.46 10.13 14.35
N LYS A 362 6.71 10.59 14.25
CA LYS A 362 7.10 11.99 14.51
C LYS A 362 6.24 12.94 13.69
N LYS A 363 6.19 12.73 12.38
CA LYS A 363 5.42 13.59 11.48
C LYS A 363 3.94 13.61 11.86
N SER A 364 3.33 12.46 12.15
CA SER A 364 1.93 12.41 12.57
C SER A 364 1.63 13.13 13.90
N GLN A 365 2.57 13.16 14.85
CA GLN A 365 2.43 13.91 16.11
C GLN A 365 2.59 15.42 15.92
N TYR A 366 3.56 15.85 15.11
CA TYR A 366 3.72 17.27 14.77
C TYR A 366 2.45 17.86 14.15
N PHE A 367 1.64 17.07 13.45
CA PHE A 367 0.35 17.55 12.94
C PHE A 367 -0.76 17.57 13.99
N ALA A 368 -0.65 16.77 15.06
CA ALA A 368 -1.65 16.69 16.12
C ALA A 368 -1.44 17.71 17.26
N GLU A 369 -0.21 18.18 17.50
CA GLU A 369 0.11 19.14 18.59
C GLU A 369 -0.16 20.62 18.25
N PHE A 370 -0.50 20.94 16.99
CA PHE A 370 -0.96 22.28 16.57
C PHE A 370 -2.50 22.39 16.45
N CYS A 371 -3.24 21.39 16.94
CA CYS A 371 -4.69 21.43 17.14
C CYS A 371 -4.99 21.50 18.64
#